data_AF-D0KP89-F1
#
_entry.id   AF-D0KP89-F1
#
_cell.length_a   1.000
_cell.length_b   1.000
_cell.length_c   1.000
_cell.angle_alpha   90.00
_cell.angle_beta   90.00
_cell.angle_gamma   90.00
#
_symmetry.space_group_name_H-M   'P 1'
#
loop_
_entity.id
_entity.type
_entity.pdbx_description
1 polymer ?
#
loop_
_entity_poly.entity_id
_entity_poly.type
_entity_poly.pdbx_seq_one_letter_code
_entity_poly.pdbx_strand_id
1 'polypeptide(L)'
;MLKHIVLVLLLLLLTPLVAISFPTGVVAYNGPICTNEVLGYANISSLLAYNTSASQLGVPPYGASLQLNVMLEVNTSGGEYYFWLQNVADFITNESKVFFGDNIWNSTTPFAGINNIVGKGEIYSTSDFFSHSSYYAYGTYYIKYNFPFSFYLIINESYDTQGVYVSFGYVILQNGNISPPNPIFYDTVFIPIQNLSFASIIIANQTTPSANFGIVTYLGNYLDAELVWGGFGNGESTTFLNMSSYLALLYMKSGEWVPFSQVYNYGSDTAESTNNLQVLIGKNGDAYVTIGRQNPGLLTTKFNPSYPSFLYLNISSKIPFLLNKSLSHAFSGYVTTQIKLGFFKNYSINSSSFAVLNGNYPSLIEPNVSWFKVLNIIPNYTYYYLVKVNSQIPVIANVNGKQITLNSTDWFAQGTQISILNYTYYNGSNERYIISSILPSSSFNVSLPLNITLSTIKQYRVLVDSNLPVYLNGERVNGSVWINAGSSIQLSANVPFYEKGIFTGTYNVTPGSIITVNGPIVETLILSINTELMGIVAVIVIAVVAIAILVLRRRR
;
A
#
# COMPACT_ATOMS: atom_id res chain seq x y z
N MET A 1 -79.89 -28.42 -12.81
CA MET A 1 -78.51 -28.95 -12.84
C MET A 1 -77.49 -27.93 -13.38
N LEU A 2 -77.81 -27.10 -14.38
CA LEU A 2 -76.90 -26.07 -14.92
C LEU A 2 -76.69 -24.83 -14.02
N LYS A 3 -77.63 -24.52 -13.11
CA LYS A 3 -77.53 -23.40 -12.14
C LYS A 3 -76.61 -23.66 -10.93
N HIS A 4 -76.15 -24.90 -10.72
CA HIS A 4 -75.24 -25.23 -9.60
C HIS A 4 -73.78 -25.31 -10.04
N ILE A 5 -73.49 -25.47 -11.34
CA ILE A 5 -72.12 -25.46 -11.86
C ILE A 5 -71.58 -24.01 -11.96
N VAL A 6 -72.44 -23.04 -12.31
CA VAL A 6 -72.06 -21.62 -12.35
C VAL A 6 -71.86 -21.03 -10.95
N LEU A 7 -72.59 -21.53 -9.94
CA LEU A 7 -72.42 -21.09 -8.55
C LEU A 7 -71.13 -21.67 -7.93
N VAL A 8 -70.73 -22.90 -8.30
CA VAL A 8 -69.44 -23.48 -7.88
C VAL A 8 -68.25 -22.80 -8.57
N LEU A 9 -68.39 -22.36 -9.84
CA LEU A 9 -67.36 -21.55 -10.50
C LEU A 9 -67.24 -20.13 -9.91
N LEU A 10 -68.33 -19.50 -9.46
CA LEU A 10 -68.28 -18.18 -8.81
C LEU A 10 -67.81 -18.23 -7.35
N LEU A 11 -68.05 -19.34 -6.61
CA LEU A 11 -67.54 -19.53 -5.25
C LEU A 11 -66.04 -19.93 -5.20
N LEU A 12 -65.45 -20.28 -6.34
CA LEU A 12 -63.99 -20.43 -6.51
C LEU A 12 -63.26 -19.10 -6.78
N LEU A 13 -63.99 -17.99 -6.94
CA LEU A 13 -63.45 -16.66 -7.29
C LEU A 13 -63.50 -15.62 -6.15
N LEU A 14 -63.86 -16.03 -4.94
CA LEU A 14 -63.55 -15.27 -3.73
C LEU A 14 -62.18 -15.70 -3.20
N THR A 15 -61.16 -15.57 -4.04
CA THR A 15 -59.80 -15.40 -3.51
C THR A 15 -59.83 -14.12 -2.66
N PRO A 16 -59.29 -14.13 -1.43
CA PRO A 16 -58.99 -12.86 -0.76
C PRO A 16 -58.20 -12.02 -1.76
N LEU A 17 -58.48 -10.71 -1.83
CA LEU A 17 -57.73 -9.75 -2.64
C LEU A 17 -56.24 -10.14 -2.56
N VAL A 18 -55.71 -10.83 -3.57
CA VAL A 18 -54.34 -11.34 -3.50
C VAL A 18 -53.52 -10.06 -3.56
N ALA A 19 -52.87 -9.72 -2.45
CA ALA A 19 -51.86 -8.68 -2.49
C ALA A 19 -50.83 -9.18 -3.50
N ILE A 20 -50.83 -8.59 -4.70
CA ILE A 20 -49.87 -8.92 -5.74
C ILE A 20 -48.53 -8.41 -5.21
N SER A 21 -47.68 -9.33 -4.75
CA SER A 21 -46.32 -9.00 -4.34
C SER A 21 -45.45 -8.90 -5.58
N PHE A 22 -44.66 -7.84 -5.69
CA PHE A 22 -43.73 -7.65 -6.80
C PHE A 22 -42.27 -7.84 -6.36
N PRO A 23 -41.39 -8.29 -7.26
CA PRO A 23 -39.95 -8.04 -7.13
C PRO A 23 -39.75 -6.53 -6.95
N THR A 24 -38.89 -6.11 -6.03
CA THR A 24 -38.79 -4.69 -5.63
C THR A 24 -37.35 -4.19 -5.70
N GLY A 25 -37.09 -3.15 -6.48
CA GLY A 25 -35.73 -2.65 -6.72
C GLY A 25 -35.67 -1.53 -7.75
N VAL A 26 -34.78 -1.65 -8.74
CA VAL A 26 -34.62 -0.67 -9.82
C VAL A 26 -34.78 -1.36 -11.15
N VAL A 27 -35.70 -0.87 -11.98
CA VAL A 27 -36.00 -1.46 -13.29
C VAL A 27 -36.02 -0.39 -14.37
N ALA A 28 -35.44 -0.68 -15.52
CA ALA A 28 -35.41 0.20 -16.68
C ALA A 28 -35.93 -0.51 -17.93
N TYR A 29 -36.98 0.04 -18.53
CA TYR A 29 -37.54 -0.42 -19.82
C TYR A 29 -37.68 0.71 -20.84
N ASN A 30 -37.14 1.90 -20.55
CA ASN A 30 -37.18 3.02 -21.50
C ASN A 30 -36.01 2.90 -22.50
N GLY A 31 -36.33 2.76 -23.78
CA GLY A 31 -35.35 2.56 -24.86
C GLY A 31 -35.88 2.96 -26.24
N PRO A 32 -35.27 2.49 -27.34
CA PRO A 32 -34.31 1.38 -27.38
C PRO A 32 -32.91 1.75 -26.89
N ILE A 33 -32.31 0.86 -26.11
CA ILE A 33 -30.90 0.85 -25.72
C ILE A 33 -30.35 -0.53 -26.08
N CYS A 34 -29.33 -0.55 -26.92
CA CYS A 34 -28.52 -1.72 -27.20
C CYS A 34 -27.19 -1.56 -26.46
N THR A 35 -26.83 -2.52 -25.64
CA THR A 35 -25.57 -2.58 -24.90
C THR A 35 -25.01 -3.99 -24.95
N ASN A 36 -23.71 -4.12 -24.76
CA ASN A 36 -23.07 -5.41 -24.59
C ASN A 36 -22.82 -5.72 -23.11
N GLU A 37 -22.99 -4.76 -22.19
CA GLU A 37 -22.75 -4.98 -20.76
C GLU A 37 -23.71 -4.18 -19.87
N VAL A 38 -24.10 -4.81 -18.76
CA VAL A 38 -24.96 -4.24 -17.71
C VAL A 38 -24.35 -4.56 -16.34
N LEU A 39 -24.38 -3.56 -15.45
CA LEU A 39 -23.94 -3.67 -14.06
C LEU A 39 -25.08 -3.38 -13.09
N GLY A 40 -25.22 -4.25 -12.10
CA GLY A 40 -26.03 -4.00 -10.91
C GLY A 40 -25.14 -3.76 -9.69
N TYR A 41 -25.21 -2.59 -9.07
CA TYR A 41 -24.52 -2.28 -7.82
C TYR A 41 -25.44 -2.44 -6.63
N ALA A 42 -24.93 -3.03 -5.55
CA ALA A 42 -25.60 -3.08 -4.27
C ALA A 42 -24.67 -2.66 -3.12
N ASN A 43 -25.23 -1.93 -2.16
CA ASN A 43 -24.62 -1.67 -0.85
C ASN A 43 -25.62 -1.98 0.25
N ILE A 44 -25.40 -3.08 0.96
CA ILE A 44 -26.32 -3.63 1.94
C ILE A 44 -25.78 -3.35 3.34
N SER A 45 -26.58 -2.67 4.17
CA SER A 45 -26.27 -2.38 5.57
C SER A 45 -27.02 -3.29 6.54
N SER A 46 -28.16 -3.83 6.12
CA SER A 46 -28.89 -4.86 6.86
C SER A 46 -29.75 -5.73 5.95
N LEU A 47 -29.84 -7.02 6.27
CA LEU A 47 -30.66 -8.00 5.54
C LEU A 47 -31.10 -9.10 6.51
N LEU A 48 -32.41 -9.34 6.59
CA LEU A 48 -32.99 -10.51 7.22
C LEU A 48 -34.33 -10.78 6.55
N ALA A 49 -34.48 -11.94 5.93
CA ALA A 49 -35.72 -12.38 5.29
C ALA A 49 -36.26 -13.60 6.01
N TYR A 50 -37.58 -13.77 5.99
CA TYR A 50 -38.24 -14.93 6.55
C TYR A 50 -39.56 -15.24 5.85
N ASN A 51 -39.74 -16.51 5.49
CA ASN A 51 -40.97 -17.06 4.99
C ASN A 51 -41.18 -18.47 5.56
N THR A 52 -42.23 -18.63 6.36
CA THR A 52 -42.57 -19.91 7.00
C THR A 52 -42.89 -21.02 6.01
N SER A 53 -43.36 -20.67 4.81
CA SER A 53 -43.81 -21.62 3.79
C SER A 53 -42.74 -21.93 2.74
N ALA A 54 -41.56 -21.30 2.82
CA ALA A 54 -40.49 -21.44 1.84
C ALA A 54 -40.06 -22.90 1.62
N SER A 55 -40.01 -23.70 2.68
CA SER A 55 -39.63 -25.11 2.60
C SER A 55 -40.61 -25.93 1.74
N GLN A 56 -41.87 -25.48 1.57
CA GLN A 56 -42.84 -26.13 0.69
C GLN A 56 -42.50 -25.90 -0.80
N LEU A 57 -41.74 -24.85 -1.10
CA LEU A 57 -41.20 -24.53 -2.42
C LEU A 57 -39.77 -25.07 -2.61
N GLY A 58 -39.24 -25.84 -1.65
CA GLY A 58 -37.88 -26.37 -1.71
C GLY A 58 -36.77 -25.33 -1.51
N VAL A 59 -37.08 -24.16 -0.96
CA VAL A 59 -36.12 -23.07 -0.70
C VAL A 59 -36.01 -22.79 0.81
N PRO A 60 -34.88 -22.23 1.31
CA PRO A 60 -34.68 -22.04 2.75
C PRO A 60 -35.61 -20.95 3.31
N PRO A 61 -36.20 -21.14 4.53
CA PRO A 61 -37.07 -20.14 5.17
C PRO A 61 -36.48 -18.76 5.36
N TYR A 62 -35.16 -18.65 5.50
CA TYR A 62 -34.45 -17.37 5.65
C TYR A 62 -33.81 -16.90 4.33
N GLY A 63 -34.36 -17.38 3.21
CA GLY A 63 -33.89 -17.10 1.87
C GLY A 63 -34.36 -15.75 1.33
N ALA A 64 -33.49 -15.10 0.56
CA ALA A 64 -33.79 -13.96 -0.29
C ALA A 64 -32.79 -13.90 -1.44
N SER A 65 -33.14 -13.22 -2.53
CA SER A 65 -32.24 -13.01 -3.67
C SER A 65 -32.20 -11.54 -4.08
N LEU A 66 -31.05 -11.11 -4.61
CA LEU A 66 -30.92 -9.89 -5.40
C LEU A 66 -30.56 -10.30 -6.83
N GLN A 67 -31.44 -9.99 -7.77
CA GLN A 67 -31.37 -10.51 -9.14
C GLN A 67 -31.09 -9.36 -10.11
N LEU A 68 -30.01 -9.49 -10.88
CA LEU A 68 -29.74 -8.67 -12.07
C LEU A 68 -30.25 -9.44 -13.29
N ASN A 69 -31.34 -8.97 -13.89
CA ASN A 69 -31.99 -9.63 -15.02
C ASN A 69 -31.99 -8.71 -16.24
N VAL A 70 -31.70 -9.24 -17.42
CA VAL A 70 -31.70 -8.49 -18.68
C VAL A 70 -32.17 -9.36 -19.85
N MET A 71 -32.68 -8.73 -20.91
CA MET A 71 -33.02 -9.43 -22.15
C MET A 71 -31.90 -9.33 -23.20
N LEU A 72 -31.47 -10.46 -23.74
CA LEU A 72 -30.58 -10.56 -24.90
C LEU A 72 -31.42 -10.78 -26.17
N GLU A 73 -31.27 -9.90 -27.15
CA GLU A 73 -31.81 -10.06 -28.50
C GLU A 73 -30.73 -10.65 -29.42
N VAL A 74 -31.09 -11.63 -30.24
CA VAL A 74 -30.22 -12.24 -31.24
C VAL A 74 -30.94 -12.30 -32.58
N ASN A 75 -30.37 -11.65 -33.59
CA ASN A 75 -30.93 -11.59 -34.93
C ASN A 75 -30.17 -12.49 -35.88
N THR A 76 -30.93 -13.33 -36.58
CA THR A 76 -30.43 -14.27 -37.59
C THR A 76 -31.11 -14.03 -38.93
N SER A 77 -30.62 -14.67 -39.99
CA SER A 77 -31.34 -14.69 -41.27
C SER A 77 -32.73 -15.35 -41.21
N GLY A 78 -33.01 -16.15 -40.18
CA GLY A 78 -34.26 -16.90 -39.99
C GLY A 78 -35.25 -16.28 -39.02
N GLY A 79 -34.88 -15.21 -38.32
CA GLY A 79 -35.72 -14.54 -37.32
C GLY A 79 -34.93 -14.02 -36.11
N GLU A 80 -35.68 -13.46 -35.17
CA GLU A 80 -35.21 -12.88 -33.91
C GLU A 80 -35.43 -13.87 -32.75
N TYR A 81 -34.47 -13.94 -31.85
CA TYR A 81 -34.51 -14.76 -30.65
C TYR A 81 -34.25 -13.89 -29.42
N TYR A 82 -34.90 -14.26 -28.32
CA TYR A 82 -34.80 -13.55 -27.05
C TYR A 82 -34.36 -14.52 -25.95
N PHE A 83 -33.34 -14.16 -25.20
CA PHE A 83 -32.86 -14.91 -24.06
C PHE A 83 -32.89 -14.03 -22.80
N TRP A 84 -33.60 -14.47 -21.78
CA TRP A 84 -33.61 -13.80 -20.48
C TRP A 84 -32.40 -14.28 -19.69
N LEU A 85 -31.49 -13.35 -19.40
CA LEU A 85 -30.23 -13.58 -18.72
C LEU A 85 -30.35 -13.09 -17.28
N GLN A 86 -30.01 -13.95 -16.34
CA GLN A 86 -30.14 -13.68 -14.92
C GLN A 86 -28.81 -13.91 -14.22
N ASN A 87 -28.38 -12.95 -13.41
CA ASN A 87 -27.22 -13.05 -12.50
C ASN A 87 -27.70 -12.72 -11.08
N VAL A 88 -27.62 -13.68 -10.18
CA VAL A 88 -28.27 -13.64 -8.86
C VAL A 88 -27.24 -13.68 -7.76
N ALA A 89 -27.46 -12.89 -6.71
CA ALA A 89 -26.89 -13.09 -5.40
C ALA A 89 -27.95 -13.68 -4.46
N ASP A 90 -27.78 -14.93 -4.06
CA ASP A 90 -28.73 -15.67 -3.22
C ASP A 90 -28.25 -15.76 -1.78
N PHE A 91 -29.10 -15.34 -0.84
CA PHE A 91 -28.76 -15.14 0.56
C PHE A 91 -29.47 -16.13 1.47
N ILE A 92 -28.71 -16.81 2.34
CA ILE A 92 -29.25 -17.41 3.58
C ILE A 92 -29.01 -16.41 4.71
N THR A 93 -30.02 -15.58 4.95
CA THR A 93 -29.84 -14.30 5.66
C THR A 93 -29.53 -14.46 7.15
N ASN A 94 -30.07 -15.50 7.81
CA ASN A 94 -29.78 -15.82 9.21
C ASN A 94 -28.38 -16.41 9.43
N GLU A 95 -27.78 -16.99 8.39
CA GLU A 95 -26.44 -17.57 8.46
C GLU A 95 -25.35 -16.65 7.89
N SER A 96 -25.74 -15.49 7.37
CA SER A 96 -24.83 -14.55 6.68
C SER A 96 -24.02 -15.23 5.57
N LYS A 97 -24.69 -16.04 4.76
CA LYS A 97 -24.11 -16.73 3.60
C LYS A 97 -24.72 -16.19 2.32
N VAL A 98 -23.90 -16.05 1.29
CA VAL A 98 -24.31 -15.70 -0.07
C VAL A 98 -23.61 -16.62 -1.06
N PHE A 99 -24.29 -17.01 -2.14
CA PHE A 99 -23.64 -17.54 -3.34
C PHE A 99 -24.14 -16.76 -4.56
N PHE A 100 -23.42 -16.90 -5.67
CA PHE A 100 -23.80 -16.27 -6.92
C PHE A 100 -24.20 -17.35 -7.92
N GLY A 101 -25.23 -17.10 -8.71
CA GLY A 101 -25.68 -18.05 -9.72
C GLY A 101 -26.24 -17.34 -10.93
N ASP A 102 -26.19 -18.02 -12.07
CA ASP A 102 -26.74 -17.52 -13.31
C ASP A 102 -27.81 -18.46 -13.84
N ASN A 103 -28.79 -17.88 -14.53
CA ASN A 103 -29.74 -18.63 -15.35
C ASN A 103 -29.84 -18.01 -16.75
N ILE A 104 -30.07 -18.87 -17.74
CA ILE A 104 -30.45 -18.46 -19.10
C ILE A 104 -31.74 -19.16 -19.48
N TRP A 105 -32.72 -18.38 -19.92
CA TRP A 105 -34.02 -18.84 -20.37
C TRP A 105 -34.26 -18.38 -21.81
N ASN A 106 -34.87 -19.22 -22.64
CA ASN A 106 -35.23 -18.84 -24.01
C ASN A 106 -36.62 -18.21 -24.02
N SER A 107 -36.69 -16.88 -23.96
CA SER A 107 -37.93 -16.10 -23.91
C SER A 107 -38.49 -15.73 -25.28
N THR A 108 -38.05 -16.40 -26.35
CA THR A 108 -38.53 -16.14 -27.72
C THR A 108 -40.02 -16.49 -27.88
N THR A 109 -40.45 -17.62 -27.30
CA THR A 109 -41.86 -18.06 -27.27
C THR A 109 -42.12 -18.88 -26.00
N PRO A 110 -43.39 -19.14 -25.62
CA PRO A 110 -43.73 -19.68 -24.29
C PRO A 110 -43.21 -21.06 -24.00
N PHE A 111 -43.05 -21.86 -25.05
CA PHE A 111 -42.57 -23.25 -24.96
C PHE A 111 -41.12 -23.38 -25.43
N ALA A 112 -40.48 -22.26 -25.78
CA ALA A 112 -39.10 -22.29 -26.19
C ALA A 112 -38.23 -22.84 -25.05
N GLY A 113 -37.23 -23.61 -25.46
CA GLY A 113 -36.31 -24.26 -24.55
C GLY A 113 -34.88 -24.06 -25.02
N ILE A 114 -33.98 -24.58 -24.22
CA ILE A 114 -32.54 -24.57 -24.40
C ILE A 114 -32.06 -26.01 -24.38
N ASN A 115 -31.35 -26.42 -25.44
CA ASN A 115 -30.92 -27.82 -25.59
C ASN A 115 -29.43 -28.01 -25.94
N ASN A 116 -28.67 -26.94 -26.22
CA ASN A 116 -27.28 -27.04 -26.72
C ASN A 116 -26.37 -25.92 -26.20
N ILE A 117 -26.70 -25.32 -25.05
CA ILE A 117 -25.85 -24.29 -24.44
C ILE A 117 -24.64 -24.96 -23.76
N VAL A 118 -23.48 -24.32 -23.81
CA VAL A 118 -22.23 -24.82 -23.22
C VAL A 118 -21.71 -23.81 -22.19
N GLY A 119 -21.55 -24.24 -20.95
CA GLY A 119 -20.91 -23.47 -19.88
C GLY A 119 -20.50 -24.40 -18.74
N LYS A 120 -20.35 -23.89 -17.51
CA LYS A 120 -20.00 -24.72 -16.33
C LYS A 120 -21.19 -25.40 -15.65
N GLY A 121 -22.39 -24.97 -15.99
CA GLY A 121 -23.66 -25.43 -15.47
C GLY A 121 -24.31 -26.52 -16.30
N GLU A 122 -25.58 -26.72 -16.01
CA GLU A 122 -26.38 -27.80 -16.59
C GLU A 122 -27.71 -27.25 -17.11
N ILE A 123 -28.35 -28.02 -17.98
CA ILE A 123 -29.68 -27.72 -18.49
C ILE A 123 -30.72 -28.46 -17.63
N TYR A 124 -31.68 -27.72 -17.12
CA TYR A 124 -32.78 -28.22 -16.29
C TYR A 124 -34.09 -28.12 -17.05
N SER A 125 -34.86 -29.22 -17.08
CA SER A 125 -36.23 -29.21 -17.59
C SER A 125 -37.18 -28.56 -16.60
N THR A 126 -38.17 -27.82 -17.10
CA THR A 126 -39.33 -27.41 -16.28
C THR A 126 -40.56 -28.24 -16.64
N SER A 127 -41.46 -28.40 -15.67
CA SER A 127 -42.71 -29.15 -15.83
C SER A 127 -43.95 -28.26 -15.75
N ASP A 128 -43.78 -26.94 -15.72
CA ASP A 128 -44.89 -26.02 -15.51
C ASP A 128 -45.71 -25.83 -16.79
N PHE A 129 -47.02 -25.69 -16.63
CA PHE A 129 -47.93 -25.46 -17.75
C PHE A 129 -47.74 -24.02 -18.25
N PHE A 130 -47.44 -23.84 -19.55
CA PHE A 130 -47.13 -22.53 -20.15
C PHE A 130 -45.81 -21.88 -19.69
N SER A 131 -44.82 -22.67 -19.26
CA SER A 131 -43.46 -22.21 -18.99
C SER A 131 -42.46 -22.64 -20.07
N HIS A 132 -41.30 -21.99 -20.06
CA HIS A 132 -40.12 -22.39 -20.85
C HIS A 132 -39.77 -23.85 -20.60
N SER A 133 -39.59 -24.65 -21.65
CA SER A 133 -39.42 -26.11 -21.51
C SER A 133 -38.12 -26.51 -20.80
N SER A 134 -37.11 -25.65 -20.83
CA SER A 134 -35.84 -25.83 -20.11
C SER A 134 -35.10 -24.51 -19.93
N TYR A 135 -34.17 -24.49 -18.98
CA TYR A 135 -33.25 -23.39 -18.72
C TYR A 135 -31.86 -23.91 -18.40
N TYR A 136 -30.86 -23.07 -18.62
CA TYR A 136 -29.49 -23.32 -18.19
C TYR A 136 -29.25 -22.68 -16.82
N ALA A 137 -28.53 -23.34 -15.93
CA ALA A 137 -28.14 -22.76 -14.65
C ALA A 137 -26.78 -23.24 -14.13
N TYR A 138 -26.07 -22.32 -13.47
CA TYR A 138 -24.86 -22.61 -12.70
C TYR A 138 -24.82 -21.79 -11.41
N GLY A 139 -24.13 -22.29 -10.38
CA GLY A 139 -24.01 -21.62 -9.09
C GLY A 139 -22.65 -21.83 -8.45
N THR A 140 -22.16 -20.79 -7.78
CA THR A 140 -20.91 -20.83 -7.01
C THR A 140 -21.12 -21.49 -5.65
N TYR A 141 -20.00 -21.73 -4.95
CA TYR A 141 -20.06 -22.07 -3.53
C TYR A 141 -20.50 -20.89 -2.67
N TYR A 142 -21.08 -21.19 -1.52
CA TYR A 142 -21.39 -20.20 -0.50
C TYR A 142 -20.13 -19.55 0.07
N ILE A 143 -20.19 -18.24 0.24
CA ILE A 143 -19.23 -17.44 0.99
C ILE A 143 -19.93 -16.74 2.15
N LYS A 144 -19.17 -16.36 3.17
CA LYS A 144 -19.66 -15.55 4.30
C LYS A 144 -19.60 -14.07 3.96
N TYR A 145 -20.65 -13.33 4.31
CA TYR A 145 -20.69 -11.88 4.21
C TYR A 145 -20.85 -11.23 5.59
N ASN A 146 -20.42 -9.98 5.70
CA ASN A 146 -20.56 -9.10 6.86
C ASN A 146 -20.98 -7.73 6.37
N PHE A 147 -21.83 -7.04 7.13
CA PHE A 147 -22.23 -5.68 6.80
C PHE A 147 -21.18 -4.64 7.23
N PRO A 148 -21.02 -3.54 6.48
CA PRO A 148 -21.62 -3.30 5.17
C PRO A 148 -21.08 -4.28 4.10
N PHE A 149 -21.99 -4.79 3.27
CA PHE A 149 -21.67 -5.72 2.19
C PHE A 149 -22.03 -5.06 0.87
N SER A 150 -21.03 -4.74 0.05
CA SER A 150 -21.26 -4.08 -1.23
C SER A 150 -20.54 -4.78 -2.37
N PHE A 151 -21.22 -4.92 -3.49
CA PHE A 151 -20.73 -5.65 -4.65
C PHE A 151 -21.38 -5.15 -5.95
N TYR A 152 -20.76 -5.51 -7.06
CA TYR A 152 -21.35 -5.45 -8.39
C TYR A 152 -21.73 -6.85 -8.86
N LEU A 153 -22.86 -6.97 -9.58
CA LEU A 153 -23.20 -8.06 -10.48
C LEU A 153 -22.95 -7.60 -11.91
N ILE A 154 -22.48 -8.52 -12.76
CA ILE A 154 -22.02 -8.23 -14.12
C ILE A 154 -22.67 -9.20 -15.09
N ILE A 155 -23.32 -8.68 -16.11
CA ILE A 155 -23.71 -9.45 -17.30
C ILE A 155 -23.02 -8.78 -18.50
N ASN A 156 -22.26 -9.56 -19.24
CA ASN A 156 -21.55 -9.14 -20.43
C ASN A 156 -21.90 -10.10 -21.56
N GLU A 157 -22.03 -9.58 -22.79
CA GLU A 157 -22.15 -10.37 -23.99
C GLU A 157 -21.10 -9.99 -25.04
N SER A 158 -20.77 -10.98 -25.86
CA SER A 158 -20.08 -10.80 -27.13
C SER A 158 -20.53 -11.91 -28.07
N TYR A 159 -20.33 -11.76 -29.38
CA TYR A 159 -20.75 -12.79 -30.33
C TYR A 159 -19.81 -12.88 -31.52
N ASP A 160 -19.86 -14.03 -32.19
CA ASP A 160 -19.23 -14.27 -33.48
C ASP A 160 -20.19 -15.00 -34.42
N THR A 161 -19.67 -15.53 -35.53
CA THR A 161 -20.48 -16.24 -36.53
C THR A 161 -21.08 -17.58 -36.04
N GLN A 162 -20.60 -18.13 -34.93
CA GLN A 162 -21.03 -19.41 -34.37
C GLN A 162 -22.09 -19.27 -33.27
N GLY A 163 -22.15 -18.11 -32.60
CA GLY A 163 -23.09 -17.89 -31.51
C GLY A 163 -22.73 -16.70 -30.61
N VAL A 164 -23.38 -16.65 -29.45
CA VAL A 164 -23.21 -15.61 -28.43
C VAL A 164 -22.49 -16.20 -27.22
N TYR A 165 -21.53 -15.46 -26.67
CA TYR A 165 -20.90 -15.69 -25.38
C TYR A 165 -21.49 -14.73 -24.36
N VAL A 166 -22.01 -15.25 -23.26
CA VAL A 166 -22.51 -14.46 -22.13
C VAL A 166 -21.66 -14.76 -20.91
N SER A 167 -20.98 -13.75 -20.35
CA SER A 167 -20.21 -13.90 -19.12
C SER A 167 -20.96 -13.33 -17.91
N PHE A 168 -21.02 -14.14 -16.86
CA PHE A 168 -21.61 -13.78 -15.58
C PHE A 168 -20.54 -13.60 -14.53
N GLY A 169 -20.59 -12.50 -13.80
CA GLY A 169 -19.59 -12.19 -12.79
C GLY A 169 -20.06 -11.32 -11.65
N TYR A 170 -19.19 -11.16 -10.67
CA TYR A 170 -19.39 -10.25 -9.55
C TYR A 170 -18.06 -9.60 -9.11
N VAL A 171 -18.15 -8.47 -8.41
CA VAL A 171 -17.01 -7.84 -7.73
C VAL A 171 -17.41 -7.46 -6.32
N ILE A 172 -16.79 -8.05 -5.30
CA ILE A 172 -17.00 -7.66 -3.90
C ILE A 172 -16.09 -6.47 -3.58
N LEU A 173 -16.68 -5.34 -3.21
CA LEU A 173 -15.97 -4.10 -2.87
C LEU A 173 -15.81 -3.93 -1.36
N GLN A 174 -16.75 -4.49 -0.60
CA GLN A 174 -16.77 -4.42 0.86
C GLN A 174 -17.43 -5.67 1.44
N ASN A 175 -16.79 -6.24 2.46
CA ASN A 175 -17.33 -7.32 3.28
C ASN A 175 -16.93 -7.03 4.73
N GLY A 176 -17.71 -6.17 5.39
CA GLY A 176 -17.34 -5.48 6.63
C GLY A 176 -16.31 -4.38 6.38
N ASN A 177 -15.11 -4.76 5.91
CA ASN A 177 -14.06 -3.84 5.50
C ASN A 177 -14.01 -3.70 3.97
N ILE A 178 -13.60 -2.51 3.52
CA ILE A 178 -13.39 -2.21 2.10
C ILE A 178 -12.18 -3.00 1.59
N SER A 179 -12.30 -3.65 0.44
CA SER A 179 -11.25 -4.43 -0.22
C SER A 179 -10.95 -3.90 -1.62
N PRO A 180 -9.72 -4.09 -2.13
CA PRO A 180 -9.43 -3.87 -3.54
C PRO A 180 -10.37 -4.71 -4.43
N PRO A 181 -10.79 -4.19 -5.59
CA PRO A 181 -11.67 -4.92 -6.49
C PRO A 181 -10.96 -6.16 -7.04
N ASN A 182 -11.68 -7.28 -7.07
CA ASN A 182 -11.25 -8.52 -7.70
C ASN A 182 -12.43 -9.07 -8.52
N PRO A 183 -12.56 -8.70 -9.80
CA PRO A 183 -13.63 -9.21 -10.64
C PRO A 183 -13.53 -10.73 -10.81
N ILE A 184 -14.64 -11.43 -10.55
CA ILE A 184 -14.74 -12.87 -10.70
C ILE A 184 -15.84 -13.14 -11.73
N PHE A 185 -15.45 -13.68 -12.88
CA PHE A 185 -16.38 -14.25 -13.85
C PHE A 185 -16.51 -15.74 -13.57
N TYR A 186 -17.62 -16.10 -12.92
CA TYR A 186 -17.81 -17.46 -12.44
C TYR A 186 -18.36 -18.37 -13.52
N ASP A 187 -19.03 -17.84 -14.54
CA ASP A 187 -19.43 -18.60 -15.74
C ASP A 187 -19.26 -17.78 -17.02
N THR A 188 -19.05 -18.48 -18.13
CA THR A 188 -19.11 -17.92 -19.48
C THR A 188 -19.75 -18.95 -20.37
N VAL A 189 -20.94 -18.59 -20.83
CA VAL A 189 -21.90 -19.48 -21.44
C VAL A 189 -21.96 -19.20 -22.93
N PHE A 190 -21.71 -20.21 -23.74
CA PHE A 190 -21.84 -20.14 -25.19
C PHE A 190 -23.23 -20.63 -25.62
N ILE A 191 -23.94 -19.79 -26.35
CA ILE A 191 -25.24 -20.05 -26.97
C ILE A 191 -25.01 -20.23 -28.47
N PRO A 192 -25.02 -21.47 -29.00
CA PRO A 192 -24.81 -21.70 -30.42
C PRO A 192 -25.99 -21.19 -31.23
N ILE A 193 -25.74 -20.29 -32.18
CA ILE A 193 -26.76 -19.69 -33.05
C ILE A 193 -26.23 -19.67 -34.47
N GLN A 194 -26.95 -20.35 -35.39
CA GLN A 194 -26.58 -20.38 -36.80
C GLN A 194 -27.08 -19.12 -37.52
N ASN A 195 -26.31 -18.66 -38.51
CA ASN A 195 -26.63 -17.48 -39.32
C ASN A 195 -26.85 -16.22 -38.47
N LEU A 196 -26.12 -16.10 -37.36
CA LEU A 196 -26.14 -14.93 -36.48
C LEU A 196 -25.61 -13.72 -37.25
N SER A 197 -26.36 -12.62 -37.19
CA SER A 197 -26.00 -11.33 -37.79
C SER A 197 -25.76 -10.25 -36.75
N PHE A 198 -26.43 -10.33 -35.60
CA PHE A 198 -26.35 -9.35 -34.52
C PHE A 198 -26.79 -9.98 -33.20
N ALA A 199 -26.18 -9.58 -32.10
CA ALA A 199 -26.69 -9.83 -30.76
C ALA A 199 -26.42 -8.60 -29.87
N SER A 200 -27.30 -8.32 -28.92
CA SER A 200 -27.11 -7.26 -27.92
C SER A 200 -28.08 -7.42 -26.76
N ILE A 201 -27.67 -7.01 -25.57
CA ILE A 201 -28.62 -6.78 -24.47
C ILE A 201 -29.51 -5.60 -24.85
N ILE A 202 -30.82 -5.83 -24.89
CA ILE A 202 -31.84 -4.87 -25.35
C ILE A 202 -32.69 -4.39 -24.18
N ILE A 203 -32.86 -3.07 -24.11
CA ILE A 203 -33.84 -2.43 -23.23
C ILE A 203 -34.73 -1.56 -24.12
N ALA A 204 -36.04 -1.81 -24.13
CA ALA A 204 -36.99 -1.10 -24.95
C ALA A 204 -38.40 -1.15 -24.34
N ASN A 205 -39.23 -0.16 -24.70
CA ASN A 205 -40.63 -0.11 -24.27
C ASN A 205 -41.49 -1.05 -25.14
N GLN A 206 -41.13 -2.34 -25.10
CA GLN A 206 -41.69 -3.43 -25.89
C GLN A 206 -41.58 -4.74 -25.08
N THR A 207 -42.20 -5.79 -25.59
CA THR A 207 -42.09 -7.14 -25.02
C THR A 207 -41.52 -8.09 -26.07
N THR A 208 -41.05 -9.25 -25.64
CA THR A 208 -40.85 -10.40 -26.52
C THR A 208 -42.17 -10.80 -27.21
N PRO A 209 -42.12 -11.62 -28.28
CA PRO A 209 -43.33 -12.02 -28.99
C PRO A 209 -44.37 -12.70 -28.10
N SER A 210 -45.61 -12.22 -28.18
CA SER A 210 -46.78 -12.86 -27.56
C SER A 210 -47.29 -14.01 -28.44
N ALA A 211 -47.89 -15.04 -27.85
CA ALA A 211 -48.40 -16.19 -28.59
C ALA A 211 -49.82 -16.57 -28.14
N ASN A 212 -50.68 -16.91 -29.10
CA ASN A 212 -52.06 -17.33 -28.85
C ASN A 212 -52.19 -18.86 -28.97
N PHE A 213 -52.72 -19.50 -27.93
CA PHE A 213 -53.01 -20.94 -27.88
C PHE A 213 -54.49 -21.16 -27.59
N GLY A 214 -55.31 -21.05 -28.64
CA GLY A 214 -56.76 -21.18 -28.53
C GLY A 214 -57.38 -20.04 -27.71
N ILE A 215 -57.86 -20.34 -26.50
CA ILE A 215 -58.46 -19.37 -25.59
C ILE A 215 -57.47 -18.74 -24.60
N VAL A 216 -56.19 -19.14 -24.64
CA VAL A 216 -55.13 -18.62 -23.77
C VAL A 216 -54.17 -17.78 -24.61
N THR A 217 -53.92 -16.55 -24.19
CA THR A 217 -52.87 -15.69 -24.76
C THR A 217 -51.71 -15.62 -23.79
N TYR A 218 -50.53 -16.02 -24.24
CA TYR A 218 -49.28 -15.73 -23.56
C TYR A 218 -48.83 -14.32 -23.95
N LEU A 219 -48.51 -13.53 -22.92
CA LEU A 219 -47.91 -12.21 -23.08
C LEU A 219 -46.40 -12.36 -22.99
N GLY A 220 -45.68 -11.69 -23.90
CA GLY A 220 -44.23 -11.66 -23.87
C GLY A 220 -43.66 -10.97 -22.64
N ASN A 221 -42.41 -11.30 -22.34
CA ASN A 221 -41.60 -10.70 -21.29
C ASN A 221 -41.17 -9.28 -21.70
N TYR A 222 -40.96 -8.38 -20.76
CA TYR A 222 -40.50 -7.04 -21.07
C TYR A 222 -39.06 -7.05 -21.61
N LEU A 223 -38.75 -6.11 -22.51
CA LEU A 223 -37.37 -5.87 -22.92
C LEU A 223 -36.76 -4.88 -21.92
N ASP A 224 -36.37 -5.36 -20.75
CA ASP A 224 -35.92 -4.52 -19.66
C ASP A 224 -34.59 -4.97 -19.01
N ALA A 225 -34.11 -4.13 -18.11
CA ALA A 225 -33.04 -4.43 -17.18
C ALA A 225 -33.57 -4.24 -15.76
N GLU A 226 -33.43 -5.26 -14.92
CA GLU A 226 -33.94 -5.28 -13.55
C GLU A 226 -32.80 -5.55 -12.56
N LEU A 227 -32.71 -4.77 -11.49
CA LEU A 227 -31.96 -5.10 -10.28
C LEU A 227 -32.91 -5.10 -9.10
N VAL A 228 -33.44 -6.27 -8.76
CA VAL A 228 -34.60 -6.41 -7.86
C VAL A 228 -34.37 -7.42 -6.76
N TRP A 229 -34.91 -7.11 -5.57
CA TRP A 229 -35.02 -8.06 -4.48
C TRP A 229 -36.23 -8.98 -4.68
N GLY A 230 -36.07 -10.25 -4.34
CA GLY A 230 -37.11 -11.27 -4.35
C GLY A 230 -36.92 -12.31 -3.24
N GLY A 231 -37.80 -13.31 -3.22
CA GLY A 231 -37.54 -14.59 -2.55
C GLY A 231 -36.32 -15.33 -3.12
N PHE A 232 -35.95 -16.44 -2.51
CA PHE A 232 -34.73 -17.17 -2.82
C PHE A 232 -34.77 -17.92 -4.16
N GLY A 233 -35.95 -18.32 -4.62
CA GLY A 233 -36.12 -19.05 -5.88
C GLY A 233 -37.48 -19.74 -5.96
N ASN A 234 -37.73 -20.47 -7.05
CA ASN A 234 -38.97 -21.23 -7.29
C ASN A 234 -40.25 -20.38 -7.14
N GLY A 235 -40.20 -19.10 -7.54
CA GLY A 235 -41.33 -18.18 -7.44
C GLY A 235 -41.68 -17.76 -6.01
N GLU A 236 -40.77 -17.93 -5.05
CA GLU A 236 -41.01 -17.55 -3.66
C GLU A 236 -41.29 -16.04 -3.51
N SER A 237 -42.34 -15.71 -2.74
CA SER A 237 -42.53 -14.38 -2.16
C SER A 237 -42.10 -14.34 -0.69
N THR A 238 -41.06 -13.58 -0.37
CA THR A 238 -40.50 -13.52 1.00
C THR A 238 -40.83 -12.21 1.73
N THR A 239 -40.77 -12.23 3.07
CA THR A 239 -40.96 -11.03 3.91
C THR A 239 -39.64 -10.64 4.57
N PHE A 240 -39.25 -9.37 4.44
CA PHE A 240 -38.03 -8.86 5.04
C PHE A 240 -38.30 -8.34 6.46
N LEU A 241 -37.62 -8.94 7.44
CA LEU A 241 -37.63 -8.50 8.84
C LEU A 241 -36.62 -7.38 9.08
N ASN A 242 -35.57 -7.30 8.25
CA ASN A 242 -34.64 -6.17 8.22
C ASN A 242 -34.16 -5.95 6.78
N MET A 243 -34.17 -4.70 6.31
CA MET A 243 -33.67 -4.33 4.99
C MET A 243 -33.19 -2.88 5.01
N SER A 244 -31.95 -2.68 4.59
CA SER A 244 -31.39 -1.39 4.21
C SER A 244 -30.35 -1.63 3.13
N SER A 245 -30.68 -1.26 1.89
CA SER A 245 -29.74 -1.34 0.78
C SER A 245 -29.86 -0.16 -0.18
N TYR A 246 -28.74 0.19 -0.82
CA TYR A 246 -28.69 1.14 -1.93
C TYR A 246 -28.37 0.38 -3.21
N LEU A 247 -29.13 0.66 -4.27
CA LEU A 247 -29.01 0.01 -5.57
C LEU A 247 -28.68 1.03 -6.66
N ALA A 248 -27.86 0.61 -7.63
CA ALA A 248 -27.66 1.32 -8.90
C ALA A 248 -27.68 0.32 -10.07
N LEU A 249 -28.22 0.76 -11.20
CA LEU A 249 -28.32 -0.04 -12.42
C LEU A 249 -27.70 0.77 -13.57
N LEU A 250 -26.69 0.18 -14.22
CA LEU A 250 -25.87 0.85 -15.23
C LEU A 250 -25.72 -0.01 -16.47
N TYR A 251 -25.42 0.64 -17.60
CA TYR A 251 -25.05 -0.02 -18.84
C TYR A 251 -23.82 0.62 -19.46
N MET A 252 -23.14 -0.14 -20.31
CA MET A 252 -22.01 0.37 -21.09
C MET A 252 -22.50 1.20 -22.28
N LYS A 253 -22.10 2.47 -22.35
CA LYS A 253 -22.41 3.35 -23.46
C LYS A 253 -21.13 4.00 -23.99
N SER A 254 -20.72 3.61 -25.19
CA SER A 254 -19.55 4.21 -25.86
C SER A 254 -18.26 4.19 -25.01
N GLY A 255 -18.06 3.12 -24.24
CA GLY A 255 -16.88 2.94 -23.38
C GLY A 255 -17.01 3.54 -21.96
N GLU A 256 -18.15 4.11 -21.61
CA GLU A 256 -18.44 4.65 -20.28
C GLU A 256 -19.64 3.97 -19.62
N TRP A 257 -19.54 3.73 -18.31
CA TRP A 257 -20.65 3.26 -17.50
C TRP A 257 -21.60 4.40 -17.20
N VAL A 258 -22.86 4.27 -17.64
CA VAL A 258 -23.89 5.29 -17.41
C VAL A 258 -25.11 4.67 -16.73
N PRO A 259 -25.74 5.37 -15.77
CA PRO A 259 -26.98 4.89 -15.18
C PRO A 259 -28.15 5.01 -16.18
N PHE A 260 -29.13 4.12 -16.05
CA PHE A 260 -30.41 4.30 -16.74
C PHE A 260 -31.12 5.52 -16.14
N SER A 261 -31.51 6.50 -16.96
CA SER A 261 -32.05 7.77 -16.42
C SER A 261 -33.50 7.65 -15.91
N GLN A 262 -34.31 6.79 -16.54
CA GLN A 262 -35.69 6.55 -16.14
C GLN A 262 -35.83 5.15 -15.57
N VAL A 263 -36.24 5.07 -14.31
CA VAL A 263 -36.33 3.80 -13.58
C VAL A 263 -37.65 3.69 -12.81
N TYR A 264 -38.08 2.44 -12.63
CA TYR A 264 -39.26 1.99 -11.91
C TYR A 264 -38.82 1.17 -10.70
N ASN A 265 -39.74 0.96 -9.76
CA ASN A 265 -39.43 0.29 -8.49
C ASN A 265 -39.96 -1.14 -8.37
N TYR A 266 -40.35 -1.77 -9.47
CA TYR A 266 -40.90 -3.13 -9.51
C TYR A 266 -40.38 -3.90 -10.71
N GLY A 267 -40.12 -5.20 -10.52
CA GLY A 267 -39.83 -6.15 -11.60
C GLY A 267 -41.11 -6.68 -12.23
N SER A 268 -41.06 -6.91 -13.54
CA SER A 268 -42.17 -7.45 -14.35
C SER A 268 -41.91 -8.90 -14.76
N ASP A 269 -40.65 -9.25 -15.04
CA ASP A 269 -40.30 -10.58 -15.57
C ASP A 269 -39.83 -11.56 -14.48
N THR A 270 -39.30 -11.02 -13.38
CA THR A 270 -38.83 -11.81 -12.24
C THR A 270 -39.99 -12.53 -11.54
N ALA A 271 -39.84 -13.85 -11.33
CA ALA A 271 -40.86 -14.68 -10.70
C ALA A 271 -40.92 -14.52 -9.17
N GLU A 272 -39.76 -14.38 -8.51
CA GLU A 272 -39.68 -14.19 -7.07
C GLU A 272 -40.08 -12.77 -6.65
N SER A 273 -40.71 -12.62 -5.48
CA SER A 273 -41.23 -11.31 -5.06
C SER A 273 -41.01 -11.01 -3.59
N THR A 274 -41.37 -9.79 -3.18
CA THR A 274 -41.27 -9.35 -1.79
C THR A 274 -42.62 -8.88 -1.29
N ASN A 275 -42.94 -9.12 -0.02
CA ASN A 275 -44.23 -8.72 0.53
C ASN A 275 -44.25 -7.28 1.10
N ASN A 276 -43.08 -6.73 1.42
CA ASN A 276 -42.98 -5.57 2.29
C ASN A 276 -41.75 -4.69 2.04
N LEU A 277 -41.25 -4.63 0.81
CA LEU A 277 -40.22 -3.67 0.45
C LEU A 277 -40.80 -2.44 -0.25
N GLN A 278 -40.12 -1.31 -0.10
CA GLN A 278 -40.37 -0.09 -0.83
C GLN A 278 -39.03 0.49 -1.32
N VAL A 279 -39.09 1.32 -2.36
CA VAL A 279 -37.91 2.01 -2.90
C VAL A 279 -38.14 3.50 -2.88
N LEU A 280 -37.15 4.24 -2.38
CA LEU A 280 -37.10 5.69 -2.35
C LEU A 280 -35.83 6.16 -3.04
N ILE A 281 -35.79 7.41 -3.52
CA ILE A 281 -34.52 8.01 -3.97
C ILE A 281 -33.76 8.53 -2.74
N GLY A 282 -32.59 7.96 -2.50
CA GLY A 282 -31.65 8.38 -1.46
C GLY A 282 -31.11 9.78 -1.73
N LYS A 283 -30.57 10.43 -0.68
CA LYS A 283 -29.98 11.78 -0.81
C LYS A 283 -28.79 11.84 -1.78
N ASN A 284 -28.14 10.70 -1.99
CA ASN A 284 -27.03 10.50 -2.91
C ASN A 284 -27.49 10.11 -4.34
N GLY A 285 -28.79 10.05 -4.61
CA GLY A 285 -29.37 9.69 -5.90
C GLY A 285 -29.58 8.19 -6.13
N ASP A 286 -29.15 7.34 -5.18
CA ASP A 286 -29.32 5.89 -5.24
C ASP A 286 -30.77 5.48 -5.01
N ALA A 287 -31.13 4.29 -5.48
CA ALA A 287 -32.38 3.66 -5.08
C ALA A 287 -32.21 3.01 -3.70
N TYR A 288 -32.80 3.63 -2.70
CA TYR A 288 -32.77 3.18 -1.31
C TYR A 288 -33.94 2.24 -1.04
N VAL A 289 -33.63 0.97 -0.77
CA VAL A 289 -34.61 -0.08 -0.48
C VAL A 289 -34.74 -0.26 1.03
N THR A 290 -35.96 -0.20 1.54
CA THR A 290 -36.28 -0.42 2.96
C THR A 290 -37.56 -1.24 3.11
N ILE A 291 -37.81 -1.70 4.33
CA ILE A 291 -39.14 -2.21 4.67
C ILE A 291 -40.18 -1.10 4.52
N GLY A 292 -41.32 -1.42 3.92
CA GLY A 292 -42.43 -0.51 3.72
C GLY A 292 -43.55 -1.12 2.89
N ARG A 293 -44.53 -0.30 2.53
CA ARG A 293 -45.62 -0.73 1.66
C ARG A 293 -45.15 -0.63 0.21
N GLN A 294 -45.31 -1.71 -0.55
CA GLN A 294 -45.07 -1.68 -1.99
C GLN A 294 -45.93 -0.63 -2.67
N ASN A 295 -45.31 0.15 -3.56
CA ASN A 295 -45.96 1.14 -4.40
C ASN A 295 -45.36 1.07 -5.81
N PRO A 296 -45.66 -0.01 -6.57
CA PRO A 296 -45.10 -0.22 -7.89
C PRO A 296 -45.47 0.93 -8.82
N GLY A 297 -44.46 1.52 -9.48
CA GLY A 297 -44.63 2.62 -10.41
C GLY A 297 -43.32 3.24 -10.83
N LEU A 298 -43.42 4.39 -11.51
CA LEU A 298 -42.28 5.22 -11.88
C LEU A 298 -41.59 5.72 -10.61
N LEU A 299 -40.30 5.44 -10.47
CA LEU A 299 -39.50 5.93 -9.35
C LEU A 299 -38.92 7.32 -9.66
N THR A 300 -38.30 7.50 -10.83
CA THR A 300 -37.77 8.80 -11.29
C THR A 300 -37.42 8.77 -12.78
N THR A 301 -37.37 9.94 -13.42
CA THR A 301 -36.86 10.14 -14.80
C THR A 301 -35.46 10.76 -14.84
N LYS A 302 -34.84 10.98 -13.67
CA LYS A 302 -33.50 11.56 -13.50
C LYS A 302 -32.67 10.76 -12.52
N PHE A 303 -32.68 9.43 -12.65
CA PHE A 303 -31.89 8.54 -11.81
C PHE A 303 -30.41 8.83 -12.02
N ASN A 304 -29.73 9.13 -10.91
CA ASN A 304 -28.32 9.52 -10.91
C ASN A 304 -27.65 8.99 -9.64
N PRO A 305 -27.47 7.66 -9.54
CA PRO A 305 -26.91 7.02 -8.36
C PRO A 305 -25.43 7.37 -8.15
N SER A 306 -25.02 7.40 -6.90
CA SER A 306 -23.64 7.48 -6.43
C SER A 306 -23.08 6.06 -6.27
N TYR A 307 -22.57 5.48 -7.35
CA TYR A 307 -21.88 4.19 -7.31
C TYR A 307 -20.37 4.37 -7.07
N PRO A 308 -19.69 3.42 -6.38
CA PRO A 308 -18.25 3.45 -6.24
C PRO A 308 -17.56 3.44 -7.60
N SER A 309 -16.65 4.38 -7.81
CA SER A 309 -15.76 4.38 -8.97
C SER A 309 -14.98 3.06 -9.07
N PHE A 310 -14.54 2.73 -10.29
CA PHE A 310 -13.77 1.53 -10.57
C PHE A 310 -12.29 1.65 -10.19
N LEU A 311 -11.82 2.80 -9.70
CA LEU A 311 -10.44 2.99 -9.24
C LEU A 311 -10.32 2.80 -7.73
N TYR A 312 -9.54 1.81 -7.31
CA TYR A 312 -9.09 1.63 -5.94
C TYR A 312 -7.68 2.19 -5.77
N LEU A 313 -7.50 3.08 -4.81
CA LEU A 313 -6.20 3.69 -4.51
C LEU A 313 -5.70 3.19 -3.16
N ASN A 314 -4.49 2.65 -3.16
CA ASN A 314 -3.77 2.23 -1.97
C ASN A 314 -2.44 2.97 -1.90
N ILE A 315 -2.24 3.75 -0.85
CA ILE A 315 -1.03 4.51 -0.59
C ILE A 315 -0.45 4.05 0.74
N SER A 316 0.81 3.66 0.74
CA SER A 316 1.56 3.35 1.95
C SER A 316 2.87 4.15 1.94
N SER A 317 3.05 5.02 2.93
CA SER A 317 4.21 5.89 3.01
C SER A 317 4.75 5.98 4.43
N LYS A 318 6.07 5.84 4.56
CA LYS A 318 6.77 6.04 5.84
C LYS A 318 6.82 7.51 6.26
N ILE A 319 6.81 8.42 5.28
CA ILE A 319 6.75 9.88 5.46
C ILE A 319 5.31 10.31 5.24
N PRO A 320 4.75 11.23 6.05
CA PRO A 320 3.39 11.68 5.80
C PRO A 320 3.29 12.37 4.43
N PHE A 321 2.12 12.35 3.85
CA PHE A 321 1.80 13.04 2.61
C PHE A 321 0.50 13.82 2.78
N LEU A 322 0.26 14.77 1.88
CA LEU A 322 -0.99 15.51 1.84
C LEU A 322 -2.00 14.75 0.99
N LEU A 323 -3.12 14.36 1.60
CA LEU A 323 -4.31 13.85 0.95
C LEU A 323 -5.39 14.95 1.05
N ASN A 324 -5.75 15.58 -0.07
CA ASN A 324 -6.72 16.68 -0.09
C ASN A 324 -6.40 17.79 0.94
N LYS A 325 -5.10 18.13 1.08
CA LYS A 325 -4.52 19.09 2.05
C LYS A 325 -4.44 18.61 3.51
N SER A 326 -4.93 17.41 3.84
CA SER A 326 -4.78 16.81 5.17
C SER A 326 -3.56 15.89 5.22
N LEU A 327 -2.81 15.91 6.32
CA LEU A 327 -1.69 14.99 6.51
C LEU A 327 -2.19 13.55 6.71
N SER A 328 -1.54 12.60 6.07
CA SER A 328 -1.86 11.16 6.16
C SER A 328 -0.59 10.32 5.97
N HIS A 329 -0.56 9.11 6.52
CA HIS A 329 0.53 8.15 6.31
C HIS A 329 0.13 6.98 5.41
N ALA A 330 -1.18 6.73 5.31
CA ALA A 330 -1.74 5.73 4.43
C ALA A 330 -3.10 6.18 3.93
N PHE A 331 -3.52 5.62 2.81
CA PHE A 331 -4.88 5.74 2.30
C PHE A 331 -5.25 4.43 1.61
N SER A 332 -6.46 3.94 1.82
CA SER A 332 -6.99 2.78 1.10
C SER A 332 -8.47 2.99 0.86
N GLY A 333 -8.89 3.00 -0.41
CA GLY A 333 -10.31 3.15 -0.73
C GLY A 333 -10.58 3.43 -2.20
N TYR A 334 -11.86 3.36 -2.57
CA TYR A 334 -12.34 3.71 -3.91
C TYR A 334 -12.33 5.23 -4.10
N VAL A 335 -11.81 5.67 -5.24
CA VAL A 335 -11.67 7.07 -5.60
C VAL A 335 -12.93 7.52 -6.30
N THR A 336 -13.91 8.07 -5.58
CA THR A 336 -15.20 8.53 -6.15
C THR A 336 -15.16 9.96 -6.69
N THR A 337 -14.19 10.75 -6.24
CA THR A 337 -13.95 12.12 -6.68
C THR A 337 -12.45 12.33 -6.84
N GLN A 338 -12.08 13.42 -7.51
CA GLN A 338 -10.67 13.78 -7.69
C GLN A 338 -9.94 13.90 -6.34
N ILE A 339 -8.79 13.22 -6.22
CA ILE A 339 -7.92 13.29 -5.04
C ILE A 339 -6.66 14.07 -5.38
N LYS A 340 -6.34 15.08 -4.57
CA LYS A 340 -5.07 15.83 -4.64
C LYS A 340 -4.06 15.19 -3.71
N LEU A 341 -2.91 14.82 -4.26
CA LEU A 341 -1.79 14.22 -3.54
C LEU A 341 -0.60 15.18 -3.49
N GLY A 342 0.04 15.28 -2.32
CA GLY A 342 1.25 16.06 -2.13
C GLY A 342 2.29 15.28 -1.34
N PHE A 343 3.29 14.74 -2.04
CA PHE A 343 4.46 14.12 -1.41
C PHE A 343 5.54 15.17 -1.16
N PHE A 344 6.11 15.20 0.04
CA PHE A 344 7.14 16.17 0.39
C PHE A 344 8.46 15.82 -0.28
N LYS A 345 9.01 16.73 -1.10
CA LYS A 345 10.32 16.53 -1.74
C LYS A 345 11.44 16.41 -0.70
N ASN A 346 11.40 17.25 0.33
CA ASN A 346 12.27 17.21 1.48
C ASN A 346 11.41 17.28 2.74
N TYR A 347 11.54 16.30 3.62
CA TYR A 347 10.77 16.22 4.86
C TYR A 347 11.70 16.10 6.07
N SER A 348 11.66 17.10 6.95
CA SER A 348 12.39 17.05 8.22
C SER A 348 11.67 16.11 9.18
N ILE A 349 12.31 15.00 9.55
CA ILE A 349 11.76 14.04 10.51
C ILE A 349 11.99 14.56 11.93
N ASN A 350 13.20 15.04 12.21
CA ASN A 350 13.59 15.71 13.44
C ASN A 350 14.86 16.55 13.18
N SER A 351 15.46 17.13 14.23
CA SER A 351 16.65 17.98 14.13
C SER A 351 17.92 17.27 13.62
N SER A 352 17.89 15.95 13.47
CA SER A 352 19.05 15.11 13.12
C SER A 352 18.79 14.13 11.98
N SER A 353 17.60 14.15 11.37
CA SER A 353 17.24 13.30 10.24
C SER A 353 16.22 13.96 9.31
N PHE A 354 16.38 13.78 8.01
CA PHE A 354 15.41 14.18 7.00
C PHE A 354 15.29 13.13 5.90
N ALA A 355 14.21 13.16 5.14
CA ALA A 355 13.95 12.28 4.01
C ALA A 355 13.82 13.10 2.72
N VAL A 356 14.44 12.60 1.65
CA VAL A 356 14.36 13.18 0.29
C VAL A 356 13.58 12.22 -0.59
N LEU A 357 12.54 12.72 -1.26
CA LEU A 357 11.70 11.93 -2.16
C LEU A 357 12.49 11.57 -3.42
N ASN A 358 12.46 10.29 -3.78
CA ASN A 358 13.06 9.77 -5.00
C ASN A 358 11.99 9.63 -6.09
N GLY A 359 12.19 10.31 -7.22
CA GLY A 359 11.28 10.23 -8.38
C GLY A 359 10.09 11.19 -8.31
N ASN A 360 9.18 11.04 -9.27
CA ASN A 360 7.98 11.85 -9.40
C ASN A 360 6.74 10.97 -9.18
N TYR A 361 5.80 11.47 -8.40
CA TYR A 361 4.54 10.80 -8.08
C TYR A 361 3.37 11.67 -8.54
N PRO A 362 2.22 11.07 -8.89
CA PRO A 362 1.06 11.81 -9.32
C PRO A 362 0.61 12.79 -8.23
N SER A 363 0.39 14.06 -8.60
CA SER A 363 -0.18 15.08 -7.71
C SER A 363 -1.71 15.07 -7.71
N LEU A 364 -2.31 14.32 -8.63
CA LEU A 364 -3.73 14.28 -8.89
C LEU A 364 -4.11 12.87 -9.30
N ILE A 365 -5.14 12.31 -8.66
CA ILE A 365 -5.74 11.04 -9.03
C ILE A 365 -7.17 11.32 -9.45
N GLU A 366 -7.50 10.94 -10.67
CA GLU A 366 -8.85 11.05 -11.22
C GLU A 366 -9.55 9.69 -11.20
N PRO A 367 -10.87 9.65 -10.98
CA PRO A 367 -11.66 8.42 -10.96
C PRO A 367 -11.94 7.85 -12.36
N ASN A 368 -11.37 8.44 -13.42
CA ASN A 368 -11.72 8.21 -14.82
C ASN A 368 -11.12 6.89 -15.34
N VAL A 369 -11.72 5.77 -14.96
CA VAL A 369 -11.41 4.43 -15.45
C VAL A 369 -12.69 3.73 -15.88
N SER A 370 -12.66 3.10 -17.05
CA SER A 370 -13.80 2.36 -17.61
C SER A 370 -13.98 0.97 -16.99
N TRP A 371 -12.97 0.48 -16.24
CA TRP A 371 -13.01 -0.82 -15.60
C TRP A 371 -12.21 -0.86 -14.29
N PHE A 372 -12.45 -1.90 -13.48
CA PHE A 372 -11.83 -2.08 -12.17
C PHE A 372 -10.30 -2.04 -12.24
N LYS A 373 -9.69 -1.14 -11.45
CA LYS A 373 -8.25 -0.92 -11.42
C LYS A 373 -7.77 -0.68 -10.00
N VAL A 374 -6.64 -1.29 -9.65
CA VAL A 374 -5.92 -1.01 -8.41
C VAL A 374 -4.70 -0.15 -8.72
N LEU A 375 -4.58 0.99 -8.05
CA LEU A 375 -3.40 1.85 -8.08
C LEU A 375 -2.69 1.80 -6.73
N ASN A 376 -1.50 1.21 -6.72
CA ASN A 376 -0.63 1.16 -5.54
C ASN A 376 0.44 2.25 -5.64
N ILE A 377 0.55 3.11 -4.64
CA ILE A 377 1.58 4.14 -4.54
C ILE A 377 2.40 3.92 -3.27
N ILE A 378 3.68 3.64 -3.46
CA ILE A 378 4.66 3.52 -2.37
C ILE A 378 5.76 4.53 -2.65
N PRO A 379 5.72 5.72 -2.02
CA PRO A 379 6.74 6.74 -2.21
C PRO A 379 8.09 6.28 -1.67
N ASN A 380 9.11 6.39 -2.49
CA ASN A 380 10.47 6.00 -2.14
C ASN A 380 11.24 7.23 -1.62
N TYR A 381 11.94 7.06 -0.50
CA TYR A 381 12.70 8.13 0.12
C TYR A 381 14.13 7.69 0.41
N THR A 382 15.08 8.59 0.17
CA THR A 382 16.44 8.50 0.70
C THR A 382 16.48 9.23 2.04
N TYR A 383 16.82 8.52 3.11
CA TYR A 383 17.00 9.12 4.43
C TYR A 383 18.40 9.69 4.57
N TYR A 384 18.51 10.84 5.21
CA TYR A 384 19.77 11.49 5.54
C TYR A 384 19.87 11.65 7.05
N TYR A 385 21.05 11.39 7.58
CA TYR A 385 21.35 11.45 9.00
C TYR A 385 22.51 12.41 9.25
N LEU A 386 22.37 13.15 10.35
CA LEU A 386 23.39 14.09 10.78
C LEU A 386 24.55 13.34 11.45
N VAL A 387 25.76 13.59 10.95
CA VAL A 387 27.02 13.15 11.57
C VAL A 387 27.69 14.38 12.16
N LYS A 388 27.88 14.39 13.48
CA LYS A 388 28.62 15.45 14.18
C LYS A 388 30.02 14.98 14.49
N VAL A 389 30.99 15.86 14.32
CA VAL A 389 32.40 15.59 14.58
C VAL A 389 32.89 16.48 15.71
N ASN A 390 33.36 15.85 16.78
CA ASN A 390 34.04 16.50 17.89
C ASN A 390 35.53 16.15 17.85
N SER A 391 36.35 17.08 17.40
CA SER A 391 37.80 16.90 17.30
C SER A 391 38.55 18.21 17.50
N GLN A 392 39.77 18.12 18.03
CA GLN A 392 40.71 19.24 18.14
C GLN A 392 41.50 19.48 16.84
N ILE A 393 41.43 18.55 15.88
CA ILE A 393 42.14 18.61 14.61
C ILE A 393 41.16 18.39 13.44
N PRO A 394 41.51 18.77 12.20
CA PRO A 394 40.70 18.43 11.02
C PRO A 394 40.50 16.92 10.90
N VAL A 395 39.30 16.47 10.52
CA VAL A 395 39.01 15.04 10.40
C VAL A 395 38.95 14.66 8.93
N ILE A 396 39.88 13.81 8.51
CA ILE A 396 39.93 13.31 7.14
C ILE A 396 39.32 11.92 7.11
N ALA A 397 38.38 11.69 6.20
CA ALA A 397 37.67 10.44 6.06
C ALA A 397 37.58 10.00 4.60
N ASN A 398 37.56 8.70 4.38
CA ASN A 398 37.15 8.10 3.14
C ASN A 398 35.63 7.87 3.15
N VAL A 399 34.90 8.60 2.31
CA VAL A 399 33.44 8.54 2.20
C VAL A 399 33.08 7.94 0.85
N ASN A 400 32.50 6.73 0.87
CA ASN A 400 32.20 5.92 -0.34
C ASN A 400 33.40 5.82 -1.32
N GLY A 401 34.62 5.67 -0.80
CA GLY A 401 35.83 5.54 -1.62
C GLY A 401 36.50 6.86 -2.03
N LYS A 402 35.91 8.02 -1.68
CA LYS A 402 36.52 9.33 -1.88
C LYS A 402 37.01 9.95 -0.58
N GLN A 403 38.26 10.37 -0.54
CA GLN A 403 38.82 11.11 0.58
C GLN A 403 38.26 12.54 0.65
N ILE A 404 37.70 12.92 1.80
CA ILE A 404 37.18 14.25 2.09
C ILE A 404 37.54 14.67 3.53
N THR A 405 37.51 15.97 3.80
CA THR A 405 37.58 16.51 5.17
C THR A 405 36.17 16.73 5.69
N LEU A 406 35.85 16.18 6.86
CA LEU A 406 34.56 16.35 7.52
C LEU A 406 34.49 17.70 8.25
N ASN A 407 33.32 18.33 8.20
CA ASN A 407 32.99 19.49 9.02
C ASN A 407 32.56 19.06 10.43
N SER A 408 32.33 20.04 11.30
CA SER A 408 31.74 19.78 12.63
C SER A 408 30.36 19.13 12.55
N THR A 409 29.65 19.35 11.45
CA THR A 409 28.34 18.75 11.14
C THR A 409 28.20 18.51 9.64
N ASP A 410 27.94 17.27 9.24
CA ASP A 410 27.66 16.90 7.86
C ASP A 410 26.41 16.00 7.78
N TRP A 411 25.71 16.05 6.66
CA TRP A 411 24.55 15.19 6.39
C TRP A 411 24.94 14.12 5.38
N PHE A 412 24.71 12.86 5.74
CA PHE A 412 25.01 11.74 4.86
C PHE A 412 23.75 10.93 4.58
N ALA A 413 23.63 10.45 3.34
CA ALA A 413 22.59 9.52 2.97
C ALA A 413 22.75 8.20 3.74
N GLN A 414 21.64 7.56 4.08
CA GLN A 414 21.62 6.25 4.69
C GLN A 414 22.42 5.24 3.84
N GLY A 415 23.24 4.44 4.52
CA GLY A 415 24.13 3.46 3.88
C GLY A 415 25.48 4.01 3.44
N THR A 416 25.72 5.32 3.55
CA THR A 416 27.04 5.90 3.25
C THR A 416 28.10 5.24 4.13
N GLN A 417 29.16 4.73 3.51
CA GLN A 417 30.30 4.15 4.19
C GLN A 417 31.31 5.25 4.52
N ILE A 418 31.67 5.37 5.79
CA ILE A 418 32.65 6.36 6.28
C ILE A 418 33.76 5.62 7.02
N SER A 419 35.01 5.86 6.61
CA SER A 419 36.21 5.39 7.30
C SER A 419 37.12 6.57 7.62
N ILE A 420 37.33 6.85 8.91
CA ILE A 420 38.19 7.93 9.39
C ILE A 420 39.65 7.52 9.23
N LEU A 421 40.46 8.37 8.60
CA LEU A 421 41.88 8.11 8.39
C LEU A 421 42.67 8.39 9.67
N ASN A 422 43.48 7.43 10.10
CA ASN A 422 44.42 7.62 11.19
C ASN A 422 45.70 8.29 10.64
N TYR A 423 45.87 9.58 10.95
CA TYR A 423 47.00 10.37 10.49
C TYR A 423 47.55 11.25 11.62
N THR A 424 48.80 11.70 11.46
CA THR A 424 49.44 12.64 12.37
C THR A 424 49.22 14.06 11.86
N TYR A 425 48.55 14.91 12.64
CA TYR A 425 48.32 16.31 12.28
C TYR A 425 49.46 17.18 12.81
N TYR A 426 50.18 17.85 11.92
CA TYR A 426 51.26 18.77 12.28
C TYR A 426 50.73 20.19 12.39
N ASN A 427 50.82 20.78 13.58
CA ASN A 427 50.48 22.19 13.82
C ASN A 427 51.77 23.02 13.78
N GLY A 428 52.34 23.18 12.58
CA GLY A 428 53.68 23.74 12.39
C GLY A 428 54.80 22.70 12.58
N SER A 429 56.05 23.16 12.65
CA SER A 429 57.23 22.27 12.63
C SER A 429 57.55 21.59 13.97
N ASN A 430 56.98 22.09 15.07
CA ASN A 430 57.38 21.77 16.43
C ASN A 430 56.25 21.21 17.30
N GLU A 431 55.04 21.12 16.77
CA GLU A 431 53.86 20.63 17.47
C GLU A 431 53.10 19.67 16.55
N ARG A 432 52.65 18.54 17.09
CA ARG A 432 51.80 17.60 16.37
C ARG A 432 50.77 16.94 17.28
N TYR A 433 49.73 16.39 16.67
CA TYR A 433 48.68 15.64 17.33
C TYR A 433 48.64 14.24 16.74
N ILE A 434 48.62 13.22 17.60
CA ILE A 434 48.40 11.82 17.22
C ILE A 434 47.00 11.42 17.67
N ILE A 435 46.23 10.81 16.78
CA ILE A 435 44.91 10.27 17.14
C ILE A 435 45.12 9.08 18.07
N SER A 436 44.60 9.16 19.30
CA SER A 436 44.68 8.08 20.29
C SER A 436 43.46 7.17 20.27
N SER A 437 42.28 7.71 19.96
CA SER A 437 41.05 6.93 19.81
C SER A 437 40.03 7.63 18.92
N ILE A 438 39.19 6.82 18.28
CA ILE A 438 38.04 7.26 17.47
C ILE A 438 36.82 6.50 17.99
N LEU A 439 35.84 7.24 18.50
CA LEU A 439 34.59 6.66 19.02
C LEU A 439 33.40 7.07 18.14
N PRO A 440 32.40 6.18 17.93
CA PRO A 440 32.36 4.81 18.43
C PRO A 440 33.21 3.81 17.62
N SER A 441 33.57 4.15 16.38
CA SER A 441 34.39 3.30 15.49
C SER A 441 35.11 4.16 14.45
N SER A 442 36.25 3.69 13.97
CA SER A 442 36.99 4.30 12.85
C SER A 442 36.39 3.99 11.49
N SER A 443 35.47 3.02 11.39
CA SER A 443 34.74 2.70 10.15
C SER A 443 33.32 2.26 10.48
N PHE A 444 32.34 2.82 9.77
CA PHE A 444 30.92 2.53 9.98
C PHE A 444 30.08 2.88 8.73
N ASN A 445 28.87 2.32 8.69
CA ASN A 445 27.84 2.71 7.73
C ASN A 445 26.83 3.62 8.42
N VAL A 446 26.46 4.72 7.77
CA VAL A 446 25.50 5.67 8.32
C VAL A 446 24.10 5.06 8.27
N SER A 447 23.57 4.63 9.42
CA SER A 447 22.21 4.09 9.56
C SER A 447 21.30 4.93 10.46
N LEU A 448 21.89 5.86 11.22
CA LEU A 448 21.23 6.72 12.19
C LEU A 448 22.13 7.93 12.51
N PRO A 449 21.62 8.99 13.17
CA PRO A 449 22.43 10.15 13.54
C PRO A 449 23.56 9.78 14.49
N LEU A 450 24.77 10.26 14.23
CA LEU A 450 25.96 9.81 14.95
C LEU A 450 26.84 10.98 15.39
N ASN A 451 27.38 10.89 16.60
CA ASN A 451 28.45 11.77 17.07
C ASN A 451 29.77 11.00 17.06
N ILE A 452 30.75 11.52 16.33
CA ILE A 452 32.11 10.98 16.26
C ILE A 452 32.99 11.84 17.14
N THR A 453 33.72 11.20 18.06
CA THR A 453 34.69 11.89 18.92
C THR A 453 36.08 11.37 18.64
N LEU A 454 37.00 12.27 18.28
CA LEU A 454 38.41 11.96 18.10
C LEU A 454 39.18 12.49 19.31
N SER A 455 39.82 11.57 20.03
CA SER A 455 40.76 11.93 21.07
C SER A 455 42.16 12.01 20.47
N THR A 456 42.89 13.06 20.81
CA THR A 456 44.25 13.28 20.31
C THR A 456 45.23 13.46 21.46
N ILE A 457 46.44 12.91 21.31
CA ILE A 457 47.57 13.19 22.17
C ILE A 457 48.41 14.29 21.51
N LYS A 458 48.53 15.42 22.18
CA LYS A 458 49.41 16.52 21.78
C LYS A 458 50.86 16.15 22.08
N GLN A 459 51.76 16.36 21.11
CA GLN A 459 53.20 16.13 21.25
C GLN A 459 53.99 17.37 20.81
N TYR A 460 55.11 17.61 21.49
CA TYR A 460 56.07 18.65 21.12
C TYR A 460 57.38 18.03 20.65
N ARG A 461 58.05 18.73 19.73
CA ARG A 461 59.37 18.34 19.25
C ARG A 461 60.43 18.72 20.29
N VAL A 462 61.19 17.73 20.72
CA VAL A 462 62.38 17.88 21.56
C VAL A 462 63.60 17.64 20.66
N LEU A 463 64.32 18.71 20.35
CA LEU A 463 65.56 18.69 19.58
C LEU A 463 66.72 18.85 20.54
N VAL A 464 67.64 17.88 20.55
CA VAL A 464 68.88 18.02 21.29
C VAL A 464 70.05 17.94 20.33
N ASP A 465 70.81 19.02 20.25
CA ASP A 465 72.03 19.12 19.47
C ASP A 465 73.25 18.84 20.36
N SER A 466 74.10 17.90 19.95
CA SER A 466 75.24 17.46 20.75
C SER A 466 76.22 16.64 19.92
N ASN A 467 77.51 16.90 20.12
CA ASN A 467 78.59 16.07 19.58
C ASN A 467 78.82 14.78 20.40
N LEU A 468 78.22 14.68 21.59
CA LEU A 468 78.25 13.49 22.45
C LEU A 468 76.89 12.78 22.49
N PRO A 469 76.85 11.46 22.79
CA PRO A 469 75.58 10.75 22.99
C PRO A 469 74.73 11.37 24.11
N VAL A 470 73.51 11.77 23.74
CA VAL A 470 72.47 12.25 24.66
C VAL A 470 71.41 11.17 24.84
N TYR A 471 70.84 11.11 26.04
CA TYR A 471 69.80 10.17 26.42
C TYR A 471 68.58 10.91 26.97
N LEU A 472 67.39 10.48 26.57
CA LEU A 472 66.12 10.89 27.16
C LEU A 472 65.51 9.67 27.85
N ASN A 473 65.30 9.75 29.17
CA ASN A 473 64.82 8.61 29.99
C ASN A 473 65.66 7.33 29.81
N GLY A 474 66.96 7.46 29.58
CA GLY A 474 67.88 6.34 29.38
C GLY A 474 67.97 5.81 27.95
N GLU A 475 67.12 6.27 27.03
CA GLU A 475 67.22 5.92 25.61
C GLU A 475 68.06 6.93 24.84
N ARG A 476 68.99 6.45 24.00
CA ARG A 476 69.86 7.31 23.20
C ARG A 476 69.04 8.05 22.15
N VAL A 477 69.12 9.37 22.12
CA VAL A 477 68.46 10.23 21.13
C VAL A 477 69.51 10.83 20.20
N ASN A 478 69.22 10.84 18.91
CA ASN A 478 70.07 11.44 17.88
C ASN A 478 69.23 12.47 17.09
N GLY A 479 69.37 13.76 17.44
CA GLY A 479 68.61 14.84 16.82
C GLY A 479 67.27 15.12 17.51
N SER A 480 66.16 15.02 16.76
CA SER A 480 64.82 15.37 17.25
C SER A 480 63.94 14.15 17.55
N VAL A 481 63.21 14.21 18.66
CA VAL A 481 62.16 13.25 19.02
C VAL A 481 60.85 13.97 19.35
N TRP A 482 59.73 13.27 19.27
CA TRP A 482 58.41 13.80 19.64
C TRP A 482 57.96 13.20 20.97
N ILE A 483 57.59 14.05 21.92
CA ILE A 483 57.25 13.64 23.28
C ILE A 483 55.87 14.19 23.65
N ASN A 484 55.05 13.38 24.33
CA ASN A 484 53.72 13.76 24.79
C ASN A 484 53.79 14.99 25.70
N ALA A 485 52.92 15.97 25.45
CA ALA A 485 52.79 17.15 26.28
C ALA A 485 52.51 16.76 27.74
N GLY A 486 53.16 17.43 28.70
CA GLY A 486 53.09 17.15 30.13
C GLY A 486 53.96 16.00 30.63
N SER A 487 54.70 15.30 29.74
CA SER A 487 55.62 14.23 30.17
C SER A 487 56.86 14.80 30.84
N SER A 488 57.33 14.13 31.89
CA SER A 488 58.64 14.41 32.48
C SER A 488 59.70 13.52 31.83
N ILE A 489 60.79 14.14 31.38
CA ILE A 489 61.92 13.45 30.76
C ILE A 489 63.20 13.78 31.52
N GLN A 490 64.02 12.76 31.77
CA GLN A 490 65.36 12.92 32.26
C GLN A 490 66.31 13.13 31.09
N LEU A 491 66.94 14.30 31.05
CA LEU A 491 67.88 14.69 30.00
C LEU A 491 69.32 14.44 30.48
N SER A 492 69.99 13.46 29.88
CA SER A 492 71.31 13.00 30.30
C SER A 492 72.30 12.98 29.14
N ALA A 493 73.58 13.14 29.42
CA ALA A 493 74.67 12.98 28.45
C ALA A 493 75.84 12.24 29.11
N ASN A 494 76.57 11.45 28.32
CA ASN A 494 77.79 10.81 28.81
C ASN A 494 78.98 11.76 28.64
N VAL A 495 79.20 12.64 29.63
CA VAL A 495 80.26 13.65 29.62
C VAL A 495 81.55 13.09 30.23
N PRO A 496 82.72 13.22 29.57
CA PRO A 496 84.00 12.81 30.15
C PRO A 496 84.27 13.49 31.50
N PHE A 497 84.92 12.78 32.44
CA PHE A 497 85.09 13.26 33.82
C PHE A 497 85.87 14.58 33.97
N TYR A 498 86.70 14.95 32.98
CA TYR A 498 87.47 16.19 32.95
C TYR A 498 86.72 17.39 32.35
N GLU A 499 85.51 17.18 31.85
CA GLU A 499 84.61 18.22 31.33
C GLU A 499 83.36 18.35 32.20
N LYS A 500 82.74 19.53 32.16
CA LYS A 500 81.42 19.81 32.71
C LYS A 500 80.49 20.15 31.55
N GLY A 501 79.46 19.34 31.37
CA GLY A 501 78.41 19.56 30.38
C GLY A 501 77.26 20.37 30.96
N ILE A 502 76.74 21.32 30.19
CA ILE A 502 75.49 22.03 30.46
C ILE A 502 74.68 22.01 29.17
N PHE A 503 73.43 21.55 29.25
CA PHE A 503 72.47 21.76 28.17
C PHE A 503 72.02 23.20 28.21
N THR A 504 72.25 23.94 27.14
CA THR A 504 71.84 25.34 26.99
C THR A 504 70.78 25.46 25.91
N GLY A 505 69.74 26.25 26.15
CA GLY A 505 68.61 26.38 25.25
C GLY A 505 67.35 26.78 26.01
N THR A 506 66.38 25.87 26.03
CA THR A 506 65.03 26.10 26.56
C THR A 506 65.01 26.12 28.09
N TYR A 507 65.70 25.18 28.74
CA TYR A 507 65.71 24.97 30.20
C TYR A 507 67.03 25.33 30.87
N ASN A 508 68.16 25.28 30.15
CA ASN A 508 69.49 25.58 30.70
C ASN A 508 69.86 24.73 31.93
N VAL A 509 70.00 23.42 31.75
CA VAL A 509 70.12 22.43 32.84
C VAL A 509 71.37 21.55 32.73
N THR A 510 71.82 20.97 33.84
CA THR A 510 72.92 20.00 33.85
C THR A 510 72.46 18.61 33.41
N PRO A 511 73.34 17.77 32.83
CA PRO A 511 73.05 16.37 32.56
C PRO A 511 72.52 15.64 33.81
N GLY A 512 71.42 14.90 33.63
CA GLY A 512 70.71 14.17 34.69
C GLY A 512 69.45 14.89 35.21
N SER A 513 69.21 16.15 34.83
CA SER A 513 68.02 16.92 35.22
C SER A 513 66.74 16.36 34.60
N ILE A 514 65.63 16.46 35.35
CA ILE A 514 64.28 16.13 34.89
C ILE A 514 63.60 17.42 34.44
N ILE A 515 63.08 17.42 33.21
CA ILE A 515 62.34 18.54 32.61
C ILE A 515 60.95 18.08 32.17
N THR A 516 59.95 18.96 32.23
CA THR A 516 58.58 18.65 31.81
C THR A 516 58.28 19.25 30.43
N VAL A 517 57.83 18.42 29.50
CA VAL A 517 57.58 18.83 28.10
C VAL A 517 56.24 19.55 27.97
N ASN A 518 56.21 20.86 28.22
CA ASN A 518 55.00 21.68 28.08
C ASN A 518 54.98 22.53 26.79
N GLY A 519 56.07 22.51 26.01
CA GLY A 519 56.23 23.18 24.72
C GLY A 519 57.38 22.55 23.92
N PRO A 520 57.69 23.08 22.71
CA PRO A 520 58.89 22.71 21.96
C PRO A 520 60.15 22.93 22.78
N ILE A 521 61.07 21.97 22.74
CA ILE A 521 62.34 22.03 23.46
C ILE A 521 63.47 21.98 22.44
N VAL A 522 64.37 22.93 22.55
CA VAL A 522 65.67 22.91 21.87
C VAL A 522 66.75 23.05 22.94
N GLU A 523 67.65 22.08 23.01
CA GLU A 523 68.81 22.09 23.89
C GLU A 523 70.08 21.82 23.08
N THR A 524 71.18 22.42 23.48
CA THR A 524 72.51 22.18 22.94
C THR A 524 73.45 21.82 24.07
N LEU A 525 74.12 20.68 23.99
CA LEU A 525 75.12 20.31 25.01
C LEU A 525 76.40 21.12 24.79
N ILE A 526 76.68 22.05 25.71
CA ILE A 526 77.92 22.80 25.73
C ILE A 526 78.85 22.18 26.78
N LEU A 527 80.09 21.91 26.36
CA LEU A 527 81.14 21.35 27.19
C LEU A 527 82.10 22.46 27.63
N SER A 528 82.52 22.42 28.89
CA SER A 528 83.52 23.31 29.45
C SER A 528 84.50 22.50 30.29
N ILE A 529 85.73 23.00 30.47
CA ILE A 529 86.72 22.31 31.30
C ILE A 529 86.22 22.30 32.76
N ASN A 530 86.30 21.14 33.43
CA ASN A 530 85.95 21.04 34.84
C ASN A 530 87.04 21.73 35.70
N THR A 531 86.88 23.02 35.97
CA THR A 531 87.85 23.84 36.71
C THR A 531 88.02 23.41 38.16
N GLU A 532 87.00 22.80 38.77
CA GLU A 532 87.08 22.22 40.12
C GLU A 532 87.99 20.99 40.13
N LEU A 533 87.84 20.09 39.15
CA LEU A 533 88.76 18.97 38.97
C LEU A 533 90.18 19.46 38.65
N MET A 534 90.34 20.44 37.78
CA MET A 534 91.66 21.04 37.48
C MET A 534 92.30 21.66 38.72
N GLY A 535 91.51 22.30 39.59
CA GLY A 535 91.97 22.81 40.88
C GLY A 535 92.42 21.68 41.81
N ILE A 536 91.65 20.59 41.92
CA ILE A 536 92.01 19.42 42.72
C ILE A 536 93.26 18.72 42.17
N VAL A 537 93.35 18.52 40.85
CA VAL A 537 94.53 17.94 40.19
C VAL A 537 95.73 18.87 40.38
N ALA A 538 95.58 20.19 40.26
CA ALA A 538 96.66 21.14 40.53
C ALA A 538 97.11 21.07 41.99
N VAL A 539 96.20 20.99 42.97
CA VAL A 539 96.52 20.83 44.39
C VAL A 539 97.19 19.48 44.66
N ILE A 540 96.72 18.38 44.06
CA ILE A 540 97.33 17.05 44.18
C ILE A 540 98.73 17.06 43.54
N VAL A 541 98.90 17.65 42.36
CA VAL A 541 100.20 17.78 41.70
C VAL A 541 101.15 18.64 42.54
N ILE A 542 100.68 19.77 43.09
CA ILE A 542 101.45 20.61 44.03
C ILE A 542 101.81 19.82 45.29
N ALA A 543 100.89 19.04 45.86
CA ALA A 543 101.14 18.21 47.04
C ALA A 543 102.11 17.07 46.75
N VAL A 544 102.01 16.40 45.60
CA VAL A 544 102.94 15.34 45.14
C VAL A 544 104.32 15.93 44.87
N VAL A 545 104.41 17.11 44.24
CA VAL A 545 105.67 17.83 44.04
C VAL A 545 106.26 18.27 45.39
N ALA A 546 105.45 18.78 46.32
CA ALA A 546 105.89 19.14 47.67
C ALA A 546 106.39 17.91 48.46
N ILE A 547 105.70 16.77 48.37
CA ILE A 547 106.12 15.49 48.95
C ILE A 547 107.41 15.00 48.28
N ALA A 548 107.53 15.07 46.96
CA ALA A 548 108.77 14.70 46.24
C ALA A 548 109.95 15.59 46.66
N ILE A 549 109.74 16.90 46.82
CA ILE A 549 110.73 17.85 47.35
C ILE A 549 111.10 17.53 48.80
N LEU A 550 110.13 17.16 49.65
CA LEU A 550 110.36 16.72 51.04
C LEU A 550 111.13 15.39 51.12
N VAL A 551 110.85 14.42 50.24
CA VAL A 551 111.56 13.15 50.15
C VAL A 551 112.99 13.35 49.60
N LEU A 552 113.19 14.26 48.65
CA LEU A 552 114.52 14.62 48.15
C LEU A 552 115.35 15.40 49.18
N ARG A 553 114.73 16.20 50.05
CA ARG A 553 115.42 16.87 51.18
C ARG A 553 115.80 15.94 52.34
N ARG A 554 115.15 14.77 52.49
CA ARG A 554 115.46 13.79 53.55
C ARG A 554 116.64 12.85 53.22
N ARG A 555 117.23 12.96 52.02
CA ARG A 555 118.40 12.17 51.57
C ARG A 555 119.68 13.01 51.43
N ARG A 556 119.79 14.13 52.14
CA ARG A 556 121.06 14.85 52.34
C ARG A 556 121.33 15.03 53.82
#